data_AF-A0A846AQ76-F1
#
_entry.id   AF-A0A846AQ76-F1
#
_cell.length_a   1.000
_cell.length_b   1.000
_cell.length_c   1.000
_cell.angle_alpha   90.00
_cell.angle_beta   90.00
_cell.angle_gamma   90.00
#
_symmetry.space_group_name_H-M   'P 1'
#
loop_
_entity.id
_entity.type
_entity.pdbx_description
1 polymer ?
#
loop_
_entity_poly.entity_id
_entity_poly.type
_entity_poly.pdbx_seq_one_letter_code
_entity_poly.pdbx_strand_id
1 'polypeptide(L)'
;MKATNIRQYSSIAARTLTVVGIIMILSSLLDFVVLSIPFNISSRAWQIGLVTQLVDRGIIPMVGMALLFTGYWVNSNSGLQDNSTSSILDLRFWGLLLASLLGLIYLLLFPLHLNNTRLARAEAIERINQQANTAETQLEARVSTSEFQNQIQQRQSQLKNQFSTLLGDETRLNEALENEQLSEQVKSLLEQSKENPQIIDEFLNRQAQQLPAQLLTRIRTRKQELEEQANSNSFKSSVRTGFSSLLLAVGYIMIGWTGLKNMGIIKGKGRRQNPAR
;
A
#
# COMPACT_ATOMS: atom_id res chain seq x y z
N MET A 1 -49.55 -29.18 -12.94
CA MET A 1 -49.31 -27.99 -12.08
C MET A 1 -47.85 -27.77 -11.65
N LYS A 2 -46.90 -28.71 -11.80
CA LYS A 2 -45.48 -28.45 -11.47
C LYS A 2 -44.73 -27.56 -12.48
N ALA A 3 -45.04 -27.66 -13.78
CA ALA A 3 -44.30 -26.94 -14.83
C ALA A 3 -44.54 -25.41 -14.84
N THR A 4 -45.72 -24.94 -14.42
CA THR A 4 -46.04 -23.50 -14.38
C THR A 4 -45.31 -22.78 -13.25
N ASN A 5 -45.23 -23.41 -12.07
CA ASN A 5 -44.50 -22.88 -10.92
C ASN A 5 -43.00 -22.70 -11.22
N ILE A 6 -42.36 -23.69 -11.86
CA ILE A 6 -40.92 -23.63 -12.20
C ILE A 6 -40.61 -22.46 -13.14
N ARG A 7 -41.48 -22.17 -14.12
CA ARG A 7 -41.32 -21.03 -15.04
C ARG A 7 -41.45 -19.67 -14.34
N GLN A 8 -42.36 -19.56 -13.37
CA GLN A 8 -42.58 -18.32 -12.62
C GLN A 8 -41.39 -17.99 -11.70
N TYR A 9 -40.84 -18.98 -10.98
CA TYR A 9 -39.63 -18.79 -10.17
C TYR A 9 -38.41 -18.45 -11.03
N SER A 10 -38.25 -19.08 -12.20
CA SER A 10 -37.17 -18.77 -13.15
C SER A 10 -37.25 -17.34 -13.68
N SER A 11 -38.45 -16.82 -13.93
CA SER A 11 -38.64 -15.44 -14.41
C SER A 11 -38.32 -14.39 -13.34
N ILE A 12 -38.74 -14.63 -12.10
CA ILE A 12 -38.42 -13.75 -10.96
C ILE A 12 -36.91 -13.74 -10.71
N ALA A 13 -36.28 -14.92 -10.64
CA ALA A 13 -34.84 -15.04 -10.45
C ALA A 13 -34.04 -14.31 -11.55
N ALA A 14 -34.44 -14.48 -12.83
CA ALA A 14 -33.81 -13.78 -13.95
C ALA A 14 -33.92 -12.24 -13.81
N ARG A 15 -35.10 -11.72 -13.48
CA ARG A 15 -35.30 -10.27 -13.28
C ARG A 15 -34.49 -9.74 -12.11
N THR A 16 -34.47 -10.46 -10.98
CA THR A 16 -33.69 -10.06 -9.80
C THR A 16 -32.19 -10.02 -10.11
N LEU A 17 -31.65 -11.05 -10.76
CA LEU A 17 -30.24 -11.10 -11.19
C LEU A 17 -29.88 -9.92 -12.10
N THR A 18 -30.72 -9.64 -13.09
CA THR A 18 -30.50 -8.52 -14.02
C THR A 18 -30.53 -7.17 -13.30
N VAL A 19 -31.54 -6.92 -12.46
CA VAL A 19 -31.68 -5.65 -11.72
C VAL A 19 -30.51 -5.44 -10.75
N VAL A 20 -30.16 -6.46 -9.96
CA VAL A 20 -29.02 -6.39 -9.04
C VAL A 20 -27.72 -6.16 -9.80
N GLY A 21 -27.53 -6.85 -10.93
CA GLY A 21 -26.36 -6.66 -11.80
C GLY A 21 -26.24 -5.22 -12.31
N ILE A 22 -27.33 -4.62 -12.78
CA ILE A 22 -27.38 -3.22 -13.23
C ILE A 22 -27.01 -2.27 -12.09
N ILE A 23 -27.64 -2.45 -10.92
CA ILE A 23 -27.40 -1.58 -9.76
C ILE A 23 -25.92 -1.66 -9.36
N MET A 24 -25.33 -2.85 -9.26
CA MET A 24 -23.91 -3.02 -8.93
C MET A 24 -22.99 -2.31 -9.93
N ILE A 25 -23.26 -2.44 -11.24
CA ILE A 25 -22.48 -1.76 -12.28
C ILE A 25 -22.59 -0.24 -12.10
N LEU A 26 -23.81 0.30 -12.05
CA LEU A 26 -24.02 1.75 -11.95
C LEU A 26 -23.46 2.34 -10.66
N SER A 27 -23.66 1.67 -9.52
CA SER A 27 -23.09 2.08 -8.24
C SER A 27 -21.56 2.08 -8.26
N SER A 28 -20.93 1.08 -8.89
CA SER A 28 -19.47 1.06 -9.01
C SER A 28 -18.93 2.16 -9.92
N LEU A 29 -19.63 2.48 -11.02
CA LEU A 29 -19.24 3.58 -11.91
C LEU A 29 -19.38 4.94 -11.21
N LEU A 30 -20.45 5.13 -10.45
CA LEU A 30 -20.62 6.34 -9.63
C LEU A 30 -19.48 6.46 -8.60
N ASP A 31 -19.15 5.35 -7.94
CA ASP A 31 -18.05 5.31 -6.98
C ASP A 31 -16.71 5.69 -7.64
N PHE A 32 -16.43 5.20 -8.85
CA PHE A 32 -15.22 5.60 -9.60
C PHE A 32 -15.17 7.11 -9.91
N VAL A 33 -16.32 7.72 -10.21
CA VAL A 33 -16.41 9.18 -10.42
C VAL A 33 -16.14 9.92 -9.11
N VAL A 34 -16.72 9.46 -7.99
CA VAL A 34 -16.51 10.07 -6.67
C VAL A 34 -15.06 9.97 -6.23
N LEU A 35 -14.42 8.82 -6.43
CA LEU A 35 -12.99 8.60 -6.13
C LEU A 35 -12.06 9.52 -6.93
N SER A 36 -12.51 10.02 -8.09
CA SER A 36 -11.74 10.95 -8.90
C SER A 36 -11.67 12.37 -8.32
N ILE A 37 -12.35 12.64 -7.19
CA ILE A 37 -12.39 13.93 -6.52
C ILE A 37 -11.51 13.88 -5.25
N PRO A 38 -10.56 14.81 -5.04
CA PRO A 38 -10.22 15.97 -5.88
C PRO A 38 -9.40 15.56 -7.10
N PHE A 39 -9.72 16.07 -8.28
CA PHE A 39 -9.03 15.70 -9.52
C PHE A 39 -7.64 16.36 -9.59
N ASN A 40 -6.59 15.59 -9.31
CA ASN A 40 -5.22 16.10 -9.28
C ASN A 40 -4.23 15.19 -10.00
N ILE A 41 -4.29 15.20 -11.33
CA ILE A 41 -3.37 14.40 -12.16
C ILE A 41 -1.90 14.82 -11.95
N SER A 42 -1.61 16.06 -11.55
CA SER A 42 -0.21 16.48 -11.33
C SER A 42 0.45 15.78 -10.13
N SER A 43 -0.34 15.37 -9.14
CA SER A 43 0.17 14.69 -7.95
C SER A 43 0.35 13.18 -8.20
N ARG A 44 1.61 12.70 -8.13
CA ARG A 44 1.91 11.25 -8.19
C ARG A 44 1.20 10.48 -7.08
N ALA A 45 1.13 11.05 -5.88
CA ALA A 45 0.45 10.42 -4.74
C ALA A 45 -1.04 10.24 -5.02
N TRP A 46 -1.68 11.23 -5.64
CA TRP A 46 -3.08 11.12 -6.07
C TRP A 46 -3.24 10.05 -7.16
N GLN A 47 -2.39 10.05 -8.19
CA GLN A 47 -2.45 9.04 -9.25
C GLN A 47 -2.30 7.62 -8.69
N ILE A 48 -1.33 7.39 -7.79
CA ILE A 48 -1.11 6.08 -7.14
C ILE A 48 -2.33 5.68 -6.31
N GLY A 49 -2.89 6.62 -5.53
CA GLY A 49 -4.08 6.39 -4.70
C GLY A 49 -5.31 6.03 -5.54
N LEU A 50 -5.59 6.83 -6.57
CA LEU A 50 -6.73 6.61 -7.48
C LEU A 50 -6.63 5.23 -8.14
N VAL A 51 -5.47 4.89 -8.71
CA VAL A 51 -5.29 3.59 -9.37
C VAL A 51 -5.44 2.44 -8.40
N THR A 52 -4.90 2.56 -7.19
CA THR A 52 -5.05 1.52 -6.14
C THR A 52 -6.52 1.30 -5.80
N GLN A 53 -7.29 2.38 -5.60
CA GLN A 53 -8.71 2.28 -5.26
C GLN A 53 -9.57 1.75 -6.42
N LEU A 54 -9.29 2.17 -7.66
CA LEU A 54 -9.97 1.67 -8.86
C LEU A 54 -9.73 0.17 -9.07
N VAL A 55 -8.52 -0.31 -8.77
CA VAL A 55 -8.16 -1.72 -8.86
C VAL A 55 -8.81 -2.51 -7.72
N ASP A 56 -8.72 -2.04 -6.48
CA ASP A 56 -9.31 -2.71 -5.31
C ASP A 56 -10.83 -2.90 -5.45
N ARG A 57 -11.53 -1.94 -6.09
CA ARG A 57 -12.99 -1.98 -6.31
C ARG A 57 -13.39 -2.49 -7.69
N GLY A 58 -12.41 -2.83 -8.54
CA GLY A 58 -12.64 -3.24 -9.92
C GLY A 58 -13.36 -4.57 -10.09
N ILE A 59 -13.44 -5.38 -9.04
CA ILE A 59 -14.20 -6.64 -9.07
C ILE A 59 -15.72 -6.42 -9.00
N ILE A 60 -16.18 -5.31 -8.41
CA ILE A 60 -17.61 -5.03 -8.20
C ILE A 60 -18.38 -4.94 -9.52
N PRO A 61 -17.95 -4.14 -10.53
CA PRO A 61 -18.63 -4.11 -11.82
C PRO A 61 -18.57 -5.46 -12.54
N MET A 62 -17.50 -6.24 -12.35
CA MET A 62 -17.35 -7.57 -12.97
C MET A 62 -18.39 -8.55 -12.44
N VAL A 63 -18.60 -8.58 -11.12
CA VAL A 63 -19.66 -9.37 -10.49
C VAL A 63 -21.03 -8.89 -10.97
N GLY A 64 -21.24 -7.58 -11.07
CA GLY A 64 -22.48 -7.02 -11.62
C GLY A 64 -22.76 -7.50 -13.06
N MET A 65 -21.73 -7.56 -13.91
CA MET A 65 -21.83 -8.11 -15.27
C MET A 65 -22.14 -9.61 -15.27
N ALA A 66 -21.52 -10.39 -14.38
CA ALA A 66 -21.80 -11.82 -14.26
C ALA A 66 -23.28 -12.07 -13.89
N LEU A 67 -23.83 -11.31 -12.93
CA LEU A 67 -25.24 -11.39 -12.55
C LEU A 67 -26.15 -10.96 -13.71
N LEU A 68 -25.81 -9.87 -14.40
CA LEU A 68 -26.56 -9.40 -15.57
C LEU A 68 -26.63 -10.47 -16.66
N PHE A 69 -25.49 -11.02 -17.08
CA PHE A 69 -25.45 -12.05 -18.12
C PHE A 69 -26.13 -13.35 -17.69
N THR A 70 -26.02 -13.74 -16.42
CA THR A 70 -26.73 -14.90 -15.87
C THR A 70 -28.24 -14.69 -15.89
N GLY A 71 -28.73 -13.50 -15.53
CA GLY A 71 -30.15 -13.15 -15.61
C GLY A 71 -30.69 -13.28 -17.03
N TYR A 72 -29.96 -12.77 -18.02
CA TYR A 72 -30.31 -12.95 -19.43
C TYR A 72 -30.30 -14.42 -19.86
N TRP A 73 -29.30 -15.20 -19.44
CA TRP A 73 -29.21 -16.62 -19.77
C TRP A 73 -30.40 -17.43 -19.20
N VAL A 74 -30.76 -17.20 -17.92
CA VAL A 74 -31.92 -17.84 -17.28
C VAL A 74 -33.21 -17.47 -18.00
N ASN A 75 -33.38 -16.21 -18.40
CA ASN A 75 -34.55 -15.77 -19.14
C ASN A 75 -34.66 -16.46 -20.50
N SER A 76 -33.56 -16.55 -21.26
CA SER A 76 -33.50 -17.23 -22.55
C SER A 76 -33.81 -18.73 -22.44
N ASN A 77 -33.32 -19.41 -21.40
CA ASN A 77 -33.56 -20.84 -21.19
C ASN A 77 -34.97 -21.17 -20.66
N SER A 78 -35.70 -20.18 -20.12
CA SER A 78 -37.05 -20.38 -19.59
C SER A 78 -38.15 -20.45 -20.67
N GLY A 79 -37.78 -20.24 -21.95
CA GLY A 79 -38.71 -20.28 -23.09
C GLY A 79 -39.66 -19.09 -23.18
N LEU A 80 -39.38 -18.01 -22.45
CA LEU A 80 -40.19 -16.78 -22.37
C LEU A 80 -39.76 -15.70 -23.38
N GLN A 81 -38.89 -16.02 -24.34
CA GLN A 81 -38.26 -15.01 -25.20
C GLN A 81 -39.07 -14.78 -26.48
N ASP A 82 -39.63 -13.57 -26.60
CA ASP A 82 -40.08 -12.99 -27.87
C ASP A 82 -38.86 -12.52 -28.66
N ASN A 83 -38.64 -13.11 -29.83
CA ASN A 83 -37.49 -12.84 -30.69
C ASN A 83 -37.76 -11.58 -31.52
N SER A 84 -37.15 -10.43 -31.19
CA SER A 84 -36.72 -9.38 -32.12
C SER A 84 -36.43 -8.07 -31.39
N THR A 85 -35.24 -7.94 -30.82
CA THR A 85 -34.66 -6.62 -30.52
C THR A 85 -33.32 -6.51 -31.22
N SER A 86 -33.06 -5.35 -31.82
CA SER A 86 -31.80 -5.09 -32.53
C SER A 86 -30.62 -5.17 -31.57
N SER A 87 -29.48 -5.69 -32.04
CA SER A 87 -28.32 -6.00 -31.20
C SER A 87 -27.70 -4.81 -30.44
N ILE A 88 -28.05 -3.57 -30.82
CA ILE A 88 -27.55 -2.31 -30.21
C ILE A 88 -28.48 -1.80 -29.10
N LEU A 89 -29.77 -2.17 -29.13
CA LEU A 89 -30.74 -1.86 -28.08
C LEU A 89 -30.70 -2.89 -26.93
N ASP A 90 -29.91 -3.94 -27.09
CA ASP A 90 -29.73 -4.96 -26.07
C ASP A 90 -28.75 -4.47 -25.00
N LEU A 91 -29.20 -4.47 -23.74
CA LEU A 91 -28.38 -4.11 -22.60
C LEU A 91 -27.11 -4.98 -22.48
N ARG A 92 -27.14 -6.22 -22.97
CA ARG A 92 -25.97 -7.10 -23.03
C ARG A 92 -24.83 -6.47 -23.84
N PHE A 93 -25.15 -5.80 -24.95
CA PHE A 93 -24.16 -5.13 -25.79
C PHE A 93 -23.44 -4.03 -25.02
N TRP A 94 -24.18 -3.18 -24.30
CA TRP A 94 -23.59 -2.12 -23.48
C TRP A 94 -22.75 -2.66 -22.32
N GLY A 95 -23.17 -3.75 -21.68
CA GLY A 95 -22.37 -4.45 -20.67
C GLY A 95 -21.04 -4.99 -21.23
N LEU A 96 -21.05 -5.54 -22.45
CA LEU A 96 -19.85 -6.06 -23.12
C LEU A 96 -18.92 -4.98 -23.64
N LEU A 97 -19.47 -3.86 -24.13
CA LEU A 97 -18.71 -2.69 -24.51
C LEU A 97 -18.03 -2.07 -23.29
N LEU A 98 -18.76 -1.96 -22.17
CA LEU A 98 -18.21 -1.50 -20.89
C LEU A 98 -17.11 -2.45 -20.39
N ALA A 99 -17.30 -3.77 -20.47
CA ALA A 99 -16.27 -4.75 -20.12
C ALA A 99 -15.00 -4.55 -20.95
N SER A 100 -15.14 -4.35 -22.26
CA SER A 100 -14.00 -4.12 -23.16
C SER A 100 -13.26 -2.82 -22.82
N LEU A 101 -14.02 -1.75 -22.51
CA LEU A 101 -13.46 -0.46 -22.09
C LEU A 101 -12.71 -0.57 -20.76
N LEU A 102 -13.32 -1.20 -19.74
CA LEU A 102 -12.68 -1.40 -18.44
C LEU A 102 -11.43 -2.29 -18.55
N GLY A 103 -11.48 -3.33 -19.36
CA GLY A 103 -10.33 -4.19 -19.63
C GLY A 103 -9.15 -3.43 -20.21
N LEU A 104 -9.41 -2.53 -21.17
CA LEU A 104 -8.40 -1.63 -21.71
C LEU A 104 -7.87 -0.65 -20.66
N ILE A 105 -8.75 -0.04 -19.87
CA ILE A 105 -8.36 0.87 -18.78
C ILE A 105 -7.42 0.16 -17.80
N TYR A 106 -7.81 -1.00 -17.27
CA TYR A 106 -6.99 -1.76 -16.32
C TYR A 106 -5.64 -2.19 -16.90
N LEU A 107 -5.61 -2.51 -18.20
CA LEU A 107 -4.37 -2.81 -18.91
C LEU A 107 -3.42 -1.60 -18.96
N LEU A 108 -3.94 -0.39 -19.21
CA LEU A 108 -3.16 0.84 -19.21
C LEU A 108 -2.76 1.30 -17.80
N LEU A 109 -3.57 1.02 -16.79
CA LEU A 109 -3.26 1.38 -15.40
C LEU A 109 -2.03 0.63 -14.88
N PHE A 110 -1.77 -0.59 -15.37
CA PHE A 110 -0.60 -1.37 -14.99
C PHE A 110 0.75 -0.65 -15.23
N PRO A 111 1.14 -0.30 -16.46
CA PRO A 111 2.41 0.38 -16.71
C PRO A 111 2.47 1.77 -16.06
N LEU A 112 1.34 2.47 -15.98
CA LEU A 112 1.23 3.78 -15.34
C LEU A 112 1.54 3.70 -13.83
N HIS A 113 0.91 2.75 -13.13
CA HIS A 113 1.11 2.55 -11.69
C HIS A 113 2.55 2.16 -11.37
N LEU A 114 3.14 1.26 -12.16
CA LEU A 114 4.52 0.81 -11.99
C LEU A 114 5.49 1.99 -12.13
N ASN A 115 5.34 2.80 -13.19
CA ASN A 115 6.22 3.94 -13.43
C ASN A 115 6.11 4.99 -12.32
N ASN A 116 4.89 5.33 -11.91
CA ASN A 116 4.67 6.33 -10.86
C ASN A 116 5.19 5.86 -9.49
N THR A 117 4.97 4.58 -9.15
CA THR A 117 5.45 4.01 -7.89
C THR A 117 6.98 3.95 -7.85
N ARG A 118 7.62 3.67 -8.98
CA ARG A 118 9.09 3.75 -9.11
C ARG A 118 9.61 5.17 -8.93
N LEU A 119 8.99 6.15 -9.57
CA LEU A 119 9.38 7.56 -9.44
C LEU A 119 9.17 8.09 -8.02
N ALA A 120 8.04 7.75 -7.39
CA ALA A 120 7.76 8.10 -6.01
C ALA A 120 8.78 7.48 -5.03
N ARG A 121 9.19 6.23 -5.27
CA ARG A 121 10.27 5.58 -4.51
C ARG A 121 11.60 6.31 -4.67
N ALA A 122 12.00 6.62 -5.90
CA ALA A 122 13.25 7.34 -6.16
C ALA A 122 13.27 8.72 -5.47
N GLU A 123 12.16 9.45 -5.53
CA GLU A 123 12.01 10.74 -4.85
C GLU A 123 12.06 10.60 -3.31
N ALA A 124 11.44 9.55 -2.75
CA ALA A 124 11.52 9.29 -1.32
C ALA A 124 12.95 8.97 -0.85
N ILE A 125 13.66 8.13 -1.59
CA ILE A 125 15.07 7.79 -1.30
C ILE A 125 15.96 9.03 -1.41
N GLU A 126 15.76 9.86 -2.43
CA GLU A 126 16.51 11.11 -2.59
C GLU A 126 16.29 12.05 -1.39
N ARG A 127 15.05 12.23 -0.94
CA ARG A 127 14.74 13.03 0.25
C ARG A 127 15.37 12.46 1.51
N ILE A 128 15.35 11.13 1.70
CA ILE A 128 15.99 10.46 2.84
C ILE A 128 17.51 10.69 2.82
N ASN A 129 18.14 10.57 1.66
CA ASN A 129 19.56 10.86 1.47
C ASN A 129 19.90 12.31 1.81
N GLN A 130 19.13 13.27 1.30
CA GLN A 130 19.34 14.69 1.58
C GLN A 130 19.19 14.99 3.07
N GLN A 131 18.14 14.48 3.72
CA GLN A 131 17.91 14.66 5.17
C GLN A 131 19.04 14.05 6.00
N ALA A 132 19.49 12.84 5.67
CA ALA A 132 20.59 12.18 6.36
C ALA A 132 21.90 12.97 6.18
N ASN A 133 22.23 13.37 4.95
CA ASN A 133 23.44 14.16 4.67
C ASN A 133 23.41 15.49 5.43
N THR A 134 22.29 16.22 5.41
CA THR A 134 22.14 17.45 6.19
C THR A 134 22.31 17.20 7.69
N ALA A 135 21.76 16.11 8.22
CA ALA A 135 21.91 15.75 9.63
C ALA A 135 23.37 15.37 9.99
N GLU A 136 24.06 14.63 9.12
CA GLU A 136 25.49 14.30 9.29
C GLU A 136 26.34 15.58 9.29
N THR A 137 26.18 16.45 8.30
CA THR A 137 26.93 17.73 8.24
C THR A 137 26.64 18.64 9.43
N GLN A 138 25.38 18.72 9.89
CA GLN A 138 25.04 19.50 11.08
C GLN A 138 25.64 18.92 12.36
N LEU A 139 25.71 17.59 12.47
CA LEU A 139 26.36 16.93 13.60
C LEU A 139 27.87 17.20 13.59
N GLU A 140 28.53 17.04 12.45
CA GLU A 140 29.96 17.33 12.29
C GLU A 140 30.28 18.78 12.66
N ALA A 141 29.49 19.73 12.15
CA ALA A 141 29.63 21.14 12.48
C ALA A 141 29.46 21.39 13.99
N ARG A 142 28.44 20.81 14.64
CA ARG A 142 28.21 20.97 16.08
C ARG A 142 29.31 20.35 16.93
N VAL A 143 29.80 19.16 16.57
CA VAL A 143 30.87 18.47 17.32
C VAL A 143 32.16 19.27 17.30
N SER A 144 32.41 20.03 16.22
CA SER A 144 33.56 20.92 16.11
C SER A 144 33.43 22.24 16.91
N THR A 145 32.24 22.58 17.41
CA THR A 145 31.99 23.82 18.14
C THR A 145 32.37 23.68 19.62
N SER A 146 33.01 24.73 20.17
CA SER A 146 33.32 24.83 21.61
C SER A 146 32.08 24.73 22.51
N GLU A 147 30.92 25.19 22.05
CA GLU A 147 29.64 25.05 22.77
C GLU A 147 29.25 23.60 23.03
N PHE A 148 29.45 22.70 22.07
CA PHE A 148 29.14 21.28 22.24
C PHE A 148 30.10 20.64 23.25
N GLN A 149 31.40 20.94 23.15
CA GLN A 149 32.39 20.48 24.12
C GLN A 149 32.07 20.99 25.53
N ASN A 150 31.70 22.27 25.67
CA ASN A 150 31.30 22.86 26.94
C ASN A 150 30.04 22.20 27.52
N GLN A 151 29.02 21.91 26.69
CA GLN A 151 27.82 21.19 27.15
C GLN A 151 28.15 19.78 27.64
N ILE A 152 29.01 19.06 26.92
CA ILE A 152 29.46 17.72 27.32
C ILE A 152 30.22 17.80 28.64
N GLN A 153 31.13 18.74 28.79
CA GLN A 153 31.92 18.93 30.00
C GLN A 153 31.06 19.36 31.21
N GLN A 154 30.05 20.19 30.97
CA GLN A 154 29.09 20.59 32.00
C GLN A 154 28.22 19.41 32.45
N ARG A 155 27.73 18.58 31.51
CA ARG A 155 27.01 17.35 31.85
C ARG A 155 27.90 16.35 32.58
N GLN A 156 29.14 16.15 32.14
CA GLN A 156 30.09 15.28 32.82
C GLN A 156 30.31 15.75 34.27
N SER A 157 30.50 17.05 34.49
CA SER A 157 30.65 17.61 35.84
C SER A 157 29.40 17.40 36.71
N GLN A 158 28.21 17.57 36.13
CA GLN A 158 26.95 17.31 36.83
C GLN A 158 26.78 15.84 37.21
N LEU A 159 27.03 14.92 36.27
CA LEU A 159 26.97 13.47 36.52
C LEU A 159 28.02 13.04 37.53
N LYS A 160 29.25 13.56 37.42
CA LYS A 160 30.33 13.31 38.39
C LYS A 160 29.91 13.71 39.80
N ASN A 161 29.30 14.89 39.97
CA ASN A 161 28.81 15.35 41.27
C ASN A 161 27.67 14.47 41.80
N GLN A 162 26.79 13.97 40.94
CA GLN A 162 25.75 13.02 41.35
C GLN A 162 26.36 11.70 41.82
N PHE A 163 27.32 11.16 41.08
CA PHE A 163 28.06 9.96 41.48
C PHE A 163 28.83 10.19 42.79
N SER A 164 29.54 11.30 42.95
CA SER A 164 30.29 11.57 44.20
C SER A 164 29.37 11.74 45.40
N THR A 165 28.20 12.35 45.23
CA THR A 165 27.18 12.48 46.29
C THR A 165 26.60 11.11 46.67
N LEU A 166 26.35 10.24 45.68
CA LEU A 166 25.92 8.87 45.90
C LEU A 166 26.99 8.03 46.60
N LEU A 167 28.26 8.17 46.22
CA LEU A 167 29.37 7.46 46.87
C LEU A 167 29.64 7.95 48.30
N GLY A 168 29.30 9.20 48.62
CA GLY A 168 29.45 9.79 49.96
C GLY A 168 28.35 9.42 50.97
N ASP A 169 27.27 8.78 50.53
CA ASP A 169 26.13 8.37 51.36
C ASP A 169 25.92 6.84 51.25
N GLU A 170 26.50 6.09 52.19
CA GLU A 170 26.46 4.61 52.20
C GLU A 170 25.04 4.05 52.15
N THR A 171 24.08 4.73 52.79
CA THR A 171 22.67 4.34 52.81
C THR A 171 22.07 4.38 51.40
N ARG A 172 22.29 5.49 50.68
CA ARG A 172 21.78 5.67 49.31
C ARG A 172 22.54 4.82 48.29
N LEU A 173 23.83 4.57 48.53
CA LEU A 173 24.63 3.71 47.68
C LEU A 173 24.15 2.26 47.73
N ASN A 174 23.87 1.73 48.92
CA ASN A 174 23.33 0.38 49.07
C ASN A 174 21.92 0.27 48.47
N GLU A 175 21.05 1.28 48.67
CA GLU A 175 19.74 1.34 47.98
C GLU A 175 19.89 1.32 46.45
N ALA A 176 20.87 2.04 45.89
CA ALA A 176 21.13 2.07 44.45
C ALA A 176 21.68 0.72 43.93
N LEU A 177 22.52 0.03 44.70
CA LEU A 177 23.07 -1.28 44.33
C LEU A 177 22.00 -2.38 44.37
N GLU A 178 21.07 -2.31 45.33
CA GLU A 178 19.94 -3.25 45.46
C GLU A 178 18.83 -3.00 44.42
N ASN A 179 18.76 -1.81 43.83
CA ASN A 179 17.74 -1.48 42.84
C ASN A 179 17.86 -2.32 41.55
N GLU A 180 16.88 -3.17 41.26
CA GLU A 180 16.84 -4.04 40.07
C GLU A 180 16.72 -3.30 38.73
N GLN A 181 16.32 -2.03 38.73
CA GLN A 181 16.16 -1.23 37.51
C GLN A 181 17.47 -0.60 37.02
N LEU A 182 18.53 -0.60 37.85
CA LEU A 182 19.85 -0.10 37.50
C LEU A 182 20.61 -1.14 36.67
N SER A 183 21.20 -0.71 35.55
CA SER A 183 21.95 -1.63 34.68
C SER A 183 23.19 -2.18 35.40
N GLU A 184 23.54 -3.43 35.12
CA GLU A 184 24.72 -4.06 35.75
C GLU A 184 26.04 -3.33 35.48
N GLN A 185 26.15 -2.64 34.34
CA GLN A 185 27.29 -1.78 34.05
C GLN A 185 27.43 -0.61 35.02
N VAL A 186 26.31 -0.02 35.46
CA VAL A 186 26.33 1.08 36.43
C VAL A 186 26.56 0.55 37.85
N LYS A 187 26.01 -0.61 38.19
CA LYS A 187 26.25 -1.26 39.49
C LYS A 187 27.73 -1.64 39.69
N SER A 188 28.31 -2.31 38.69
CA SER A 188 29.74 -2.66 38.72
C SER A 188 30.65 -1.43 38.72
N LEU A 189 30.26 -0.35 38.03
CA LEU A 189 30.94 0.94 38.11
C LEU A 189 30.88 1.54 39.52
N LEU A 190 29.71 1.52 40.17
CA LEU A 190 29.51 2.01 41.54
C LEU A 190 30.31 1.20 42.57
N GLU A 191 30.40 -0.12 42.42
CA GLU A 191 31.23 -0.98 43.28
C GLU A 191 32.72 -0.69 43.10
N GLN A 192 33.22 -0.68 41.86
CA GLN A 192 34.64 -0.42 41.59
C GLN A 192 35.06 1.00 41.97
N SER A 193 34.13 1.96 41.89
CA SER A 193 34.40 3.34 42.27
C SER A 193 34.44 3.57 43.79
N LYS A 194 33.97 2.63 44.62
CA LYS A 194 34.23 2.63 46.08
C LYS A 194 35.73 2.58 46.37
N GLU A 195 36.47 1.78 45.63
CA GLU A 195 37.92 1.61 45.80
C GLU A 195 38.73 2.63 45.01
N ASN A 196 38.25 3.01 43.82
CA ASN A 196 38.91 4.00 42.97
C ASN A 196 37.92 4.99 42.32
N PRO A 197 37.76 6.20 42.88
CA PRO A 197 36.83 7.20 42.32
C PRO A 197 37.22 7.69 40.91
N GLN A 198 38.45 7.42 40.43
CA GLN A 198 38.87 7.79 39.06
C GLN A 198 38.18 6.96 37.97
N ILE A 199 37.61 5.80 38.30
CA ILE A 199 36.93 4.95 37.30
C ILE A 199 35.66 5.64 36.76
N ILE A 200 34.99 6.47 37.59
CA ILE A 200 33.85 7.30 37.14
C ILE A 200 34.32 8.31 36.08
N ASP A 201 35.48 8.95 36.29
CA ASP A 201 36.04 9.90 35.32
C ASP A 201 36.38 9.20 34.00
N GLU A 202 36.98 8.01 34.07
CA GLU A 202 37.32 7.25 32.86
C GLU A 202 36.07 6.80 32.10
N PHE A 203 35.03 6.32 32.80
CA PHE A 203 33.74 5.95 32.21
C PHE A 203 33.06 7.14 31.53
N LEU A 204 32.94 8.27 32.22
CA LEU A 204 32.31 9.49 31.70
C LEU A 204 33.09 10.05 30.49
N ASN A 205 34.42 9.94 30.50
CA ASN A 205 35.26 10.40 29.38
C ASN A 205 35.10 9.49 28.15
N ARG A 206 35.11 8.16 28.35
CA ARG A 206 34.83 7.20 27.27
C ARG A 206 33.44 7.42 26.66
N GLN A 207 32.42 7.63 27.50
CA GLN A 207 31.04 7.87 27.03
C GLN A 207 30.92 9.18 26.22
N ALA A 208 31.59 10.25 26.66
CA ALA A 208 31.64 11.51 25.94
C ALA A 208 32.34 11.40 24.58
N GLN A 209 33.46 10.67 24.51
CA GLN A 209 34.20 10.46 23.26
C GLN A 209 33.41 9.61 22.25
N GLN A 210 32.59 8.66 22.73
CA GLN A 210 31.78 7.79 21.89
C GLN A 210 30.46 8.44 21.44
N LEU A 211 29.98 9.48 22.12
CA LEU A 211 28.68 10.09 21.85
C LEU A 211 28.52 10.58 20.40
N PRO A 212 29.49 11.29 19.77
CA PRO A 212 29.39 11.66 18.37
C PRO A 212 29.25 10.46 17.43
N ALA A 213 30.03 9.39 17.68
CA ALA A 213 29.96 8.16 16.89
C ALA A 213 28.61 7.44 17.05
N GLN A 214 28.03 7.45 18.25
CA GLN A 214 26.69 6.91 18.51
C GLN A 214 25.60 7.71 17.79
N LEU A 215 25.69 9.05 17.81
CA LEU A 215 24.75 9.93 17.10
C LEU A 215 24.84 9.73 15.58
N LEU A 216 26.05 9.65 15.04
CA LEU A 216 26.28 9.37 13.62
C LEU A 216 25.73 7.99 13.23
N THR A 217 26.00 6.97 14.04
CA THR A 217 25.47 5.61 13.83
C THR A 217 23.94 5.64 13.82
N ARG A 218 23.30 6.35 14.77
CA ARG A 218 21.83 6.48 14.81
C ARG A 218 21.29 7.16 13.54
N ILE A 219 21.93 8.21 13.03
CA ILE A 219 21.53 8.88 11.78
C ILE A 219 21.60 7.87 10.62
N ARG A 220 22.68 7.10 10.51
CA ARG A 220 22.88 6.10 9.45
C ARG A 220 21.93 4.92 9.56
N THR A 221 21.71 4.38 10.75
CA THR A 221 20.73 3.31 10.98
C THR A 221 19.32 3.80 10.62
N ARG A 222 18.95 5.02 11.04
CA ARG A 222 17.66 5.61 10.70
C ARG A 222 17.49 5.80 9.20
N LYS A 223 18.54 6.26 8.50
CA LYS A 223 18.57 6.36 7.04
C LYS A 223 18.29 5.00 6.41
N GLN A 224 19.02 3.97 6.81
CA GLN A 224 18.85 2.61 6.28
C GLN A 224 17.44 2.06 6.53
N GLU A 225 16.91 2.21 7.74
CA GLU A 225 15.54 1.80 8.08
C GLU A 225 14.49 2.48 7.17
N LEU A 226 14.63 3.78 6.94
CA LEU A 226 13.71 4.55 6.09
C LEU A 226 13.83 4.14 4.62
N GLU A 227 15.04 3.89 4.13
CA GLU A 227 15.26 3.37 2.77
C GLU A 227 14.64 1.98 2.59
N GLU A 228 14.84 1.08 3.54
CA GLU A 228 14.21 -0.25 3.55
C GLU A 228 12.69 -0.16 3.59
N GLN A 229 12.14 0.75 4.41
CA GLN A 229 10.70 0.98 4.47
C GLN A 229 10.15 1.52 3.14
N ALA A 230 10.83 2.48 2.51
CA ALA A 230 10.46 3.00 1.20
C ALA A 230 10.49 1.91 0.11
N ASN A 231 11.51 1.04 0.15
CA ASN A 231 11.67 -0.09 -0.75
C ASN A 231 10.55 -1.13 -0.56
N SER A 232 10.28 -1.53 0.69
CA SER A 232 9.28 -2.53 1.04
C SER A 232 7.87 -2.06 0.70
N ASN A 233 7.53 -0.81 1.03
CA ASN A 233 6.22 -0.23 0.73
C ASN A 233 5.98 -0.13 -0.77
N SER A 234 6.98 0.33 -1.52
CA SER A 234 6.93 0.41 -2.98
C SER A 234 6.74 -0.97 -3.62
N PHE A 235 7.45 -1.99 -3.14
CA PHE A 235 7.34 -3.36 -3.65
C PHE A 235 5.96 -3.96 -3.36
N LYS A 236 5.48 -3.88 -2.12
CA LYS A 236 4.15 -4.38 -1.73
C LYS A 236 3.03 -3.74 -2.56
N SER A 237 3.08 -2.42 -2.74
CA SER A 237 2.12 -1.70 -3.59
C SER A 237 2.20 -2.13 -5.05
N SER A 238 3.41 -2.17 -5.63
CA SER A 238 3.62 -2.51 -7.04
C SER A 238 3.12 -3.91 -7.38
N VAL A 239 3.42 -4.88 -6.52
CA VAL A 239 2.99 -6.28 -6.72
C VAL A 239 1.48 -6.38 -6.55
N ARG A 240 0.94 -5.96 -5.40
CA ARG A 240 -0.49 -6.13 -5.11
C ARG A 240 -1.36 -5.45 -6.16
N THR A 241 -1.13 -4.16 -6.40
CA THR A 241 -1.95 -3.36 -7.31
C THR A 241 -1.66 -3.71 -8.77
N GLY A 242 -0.40 -3.96 -9.13
CA GLY A 242 -0.03 -4.32 -10.50
C GLY A 242 -0.56 -5.69 -10.95
N PHE A 243 -0.46 -6.73 -10.11
CA PHE A 243 -1.03 -8.03 -10.46
C PHE A 243 -2.56 -7.99 -10.49
N SER A 244 -3.18 -7.27 -9.55
CA SER A 244 -4.63 -7.14 -9.50
C SER A 244 -5.19 -6.42 -10.73
N SER A 245 -4.52 -5.36 -11.20
CA SER A 245 -4.95 -4.66 -12.43
C SER A 245 -4.81 -5.54 -13.67
N LEU A 246 -3.75 -6.34 -13.77
CA LEU A 246 -3.56 -7.27 -14.89
C LEU A 246 -4.60 -8.39 -14.88
N LEU A 247 -4.91 -8.96 -13.70
CA LEU A 247 -5.93 -9.98 -13.54
C LEU A 247 -7.32 -9.45 -13.92
N LEU A 248 -7.66 -8.23 -13.45
CA LEU A 248 -8.89 -7.55 -13.85
C LEU A 248 -8.94 -7.30 -15.36
N ALA A 249 -7.85 -6.81 -15.95
CA ALA A 249 -7.76 -6.59 -17.38
C ALA A 249 -8.05 -7.87 -18.18
N VAL A 250 -7.43 -8.99 -17.79
CA VAL A 250 -7.68 -10.29 -18.42
C VAL A 250 -9.15 -10.70 -18.29
N GLY A 251 -9.73 -10.62 -17.08
CA GLY A 251 -11.12 -10.98 -16.86
C GLY A 251 -12.10 -10.15 -17.71
N TYR A 252 -11.91 -8.84 -17.73
CA TYR A 252 -12.73 -7.91 -18.51
C TYR A 252 -12.57 -8.08 -20.02
N ILE A 253 -11.33 -8.26 -20.51
CA ILE A 253 -11.06 -8.53 -21.92
C ILE A 253 -11.70 -9.84 -22.34
N MET A 254 -11.60 -10.90 -21.53
CA MET A 254 -12.27 -12.17 -21.83
C MET A 254 -13.78 -11.96 -21.96
N ILE A 255 -14.43 -11.36 -20.95
CA ILE A 255 -15.88 -11.10 -20.97
C ILE A 255 -16.28 -10.31 -22.22
N GLY A 256 -15.63 -9.18 -22.48
CA GLY A 256 -15.93 -8.30 -23.60
C GLY A 256 -15.70 -8.98 -24.96
N TRP A 257 -14.53 -9.58 -25.15
CA TRP A 257 -14.17 -10.25 -26.40
C TRP A 257 -15.06 -11.44 -26.72
N THR A 258 -15.29 -12.34 -25.75
CA THR A 258 -16.12 -13.53 -25.99
C THR A 258 -17.57 -13.16 -26.22
N GLY A 259 -18.11 -12.18 -25.48
CA GLY A 259 -19.49 -11.77 -25.66
C GLY A 259 -19.73 -11.05 -26.99
N LEU A 260 -18.86 -10.12 -27.38
CA LEU A 260 -18.98 -9.41 -28.67
C LEU A 260 -18.82 -10.35 -29.87
N LYS A 261 -17.95 -11.36 -29.76
CA LYS A 261 -17.82 -12.42 -30.77
C LYS A 261 -19.10 -13.26 -30.86
N ASN A 262 -19.69 -13.65 -29.73
CA ASN A 262 -20.92 -14.44 -29.70
C ASN A 262 -22.14 -13.68 -30.23
N MET A 263 -22.17 -12.35 -30.12
CA MET A 263 -23.19 -11.49 -30.76
C MET A 263 -22.95 -11.26 -32.26
N GLY A 264 -21.90 -11.83 -32.86
CA GLY A 264 -21.60 -11.71 -34.29
C GLY A 264 -21.04 -10.34 -34.72
N ILE A 265 -20.71 -9.48 -33.76
CA ILE A 265 -20.18 -8.13 -34.00
C ILE A 265 -18.71 -8.21 -34.44
N ILE A 266 -17.94 -9.11 -33.82
CA ILE A 266 -16.56 -9.41 -34.22
C ILE A 266 -16.59 -10.61 -35.16
N LYS A 267 -16.55 -10.35 -36.49
CA LYS A 267 -16.45 -11.42 -37.49
C LYS A 267 -15.09 -12.12 -37.37
N GLY A 268 -15.08 -13.30 -36.75
CA GLY A 268 -13.95 -14.21 -36.81
C GLY A 268 -13.66 -14.62 -38.25
N LYS A 269 -12.42 -14.46 -38.70
CA LYS A 269 -11.96 -14.94 -40.01
C LYS A 269 -12.14 -16.48 -40.04
N GLY A 270 -13.08 -16.95 -40.84
CA GLY A 270 -13.14 -18.36 -41.26
C GLY A 270 -14.18 -19.24 -40.56
N ARG A 271 -15.39 -19.24 -41.11
CA ARG A 271 -16.08 -20.51 -41.38
C ARG A 271 -16.61 -20.43 -42.80
N ARG A 272 -15.79 -20.90 -43.77
CA ARG A 272 -16.26 -21.13 -45.14
C ARG A 272 -17.47 -22.05 -45.01
N GLN A 273 -18.64 -21.56 -45.44
CA GLN A 273 -19.77 -22.42 -45.74
C GLN A 273 -19.28 -23.41 -46.80
N ASN A 274 -19.31 -24.70 -46.50
CA ASN A 274 -19.25 -25.70 -47.56
C ASN A 274 -20.50 -25.52 -48.41
N PRO A 275 -20.39 -25.20 -49.71
CA PRO A 275 -21.52 -25.38 -50.60
C PRO A 275 -21.75 -26.89 -50.70
N ALA A 276 -22.94 -27.32 -50.30
CA ALA A 276 -23.39 -28.68 -50.48
C ALA A 276 -23.31 -29.06 -51.96
N ARG A 277 -22.79 -30.27 -52.23
CA ARG A 277 -23.09 -31.04 -53.44
C ARG A 277 -24.17 -32.05 -53.09
#